data_AF-A0A524IA31-F1
#
_entry.id   AF-A0A524IA31-F1
#
_cell.length_a   1.000
_cell.length_b   1.000
_cell.length_c   1.000
_cell.angle_alpha   90.00
_cell.angle_beta   90.00
_cell.angle_gamma   90.00
#
_symmetry.space_group_name_H-M   'P 1'
#
loop_
_entity.id
_entity.type
_entity.pdbx_description
1 polymer ?
#
loop_
_entity_poly.entity_id
_entity_poly.type
_entity_poly.pdbx_seq_one_letter_code
_entity_poly.pdbx_strand_id
1 'polypeptide(L)'
;MTILIVAVGSYGDVLPLVGLGRALRSRGHAVTLFTNGHFANLVQHAGLHFVAMGSAEEYDAVANHPDLWHPHKGWRVIMKRMMSGTFLDEAYQLLCSHVVSGKTILISTTLGFVARLVQETHQIPLVTVHLSPGVFHSAYQAPRMPGLPLPNWLPVRFKQGVWKVIDHLLIDPLLKPKLNRLRRELGLPPVSRIFHHWLHSPHLVLGLFPKWFATPQPDWP
;
A
#
# COMPACT_ATOMS: atom_id res chain seq x y z
N MET A 1 -13.66 19.04 -0.48
CA MET A 1 -12.30 18.63 -0.06
C MET A 1 -11.60 18.01 -1.26
N THR A 2 -10.27 18.08 -1.27
CA THR A 2 -9.41 17.44 -2.28
C THR A 2 -9.03 16.05 -1.77
N ILE A 3 -9.35 15.01 -2.52
CA ILE A 3 -9.01 13.62 -2.19
C ILE A 3 -8.02 13.12 -3.22
N LEU A 4 -6.83 12.72 -2.75
CA LEU A 4 -5.83 12.07 -3.60
C LEU A 4 -5.83 10.59 -3.26
N ILE A 5 -6.15 9.76 -4.24
CA ILE A 5 -6.24 8.31 -4.11
C ILE A 5 -5.00 7.70 -4.78
N VAL A 6 -4.20 6.95 -4.03
CA VAL A 6 -3.03 6.23 -4.55
C VAL A 6 -3.37 4.74 -4.61
N ALA A 7 -3.44 4.20 -5.82
CA ALA A 7 -3.69 2.79 -6.06
C ALA A 7 -2.49 2.17 -6.78
N VAL A 8 -1.73 1.35 -6.06
CA VAL A 8 -0.58 0.62 -6.59
C VAL A 8 -0.90 -0.88 -6.58
N GLY A 9 -0.72 -1.55 -7.72
CA GLY A 9 -0.91 -2.98 -7.86
C GLY A 9 -1.65 -3.34 -9.15
N SER A 10 -2.42 -4.41 -9.07
CA SER A 10 -3.18 -4.99 -10.19
C SER A 10 -4.60 -4.40 -10.29
N TYR A 11 -5.42 -4.93 -11.20
CA TYR A 11 -6.86 -4.63 -11.24
C TYR A 11 -7.55 -4.85 -9.89
N GLY A 12 -7.12 -5.85 -9.12
CA GLY A 12 -7.65 -6.12 -7.78
C GLY A 12 -7.43 -4.95 -6.82
N ASP A 13 -6.35 -4.19 -6.99
CA ASP A 13 -6.01 -3.02 -6.18
C ASP A 13 -6.69 -1.74 -6.70
N VAL A 14 -6.79 -1.60 -8.03
CA VAL A 14 -7.24 -0.37 -8.69
C VAL A 14 -8.77 -0.27 -8.74
N LEU A 15 -9.48 -1.34 -9.12
CA LEU A 15 -10.94 -1.28 -9.32
C LEU A 15 -11.72 -0.87 -8.06
N PRO A 16 -11.42 -1.40 -6.86
CA PRO A 16 -12.13 -0.96 -5.65
C PRO A 16 -11.91 0.52 -5.35
N LEU A 17 -10.72 1.04 -5.62
CA LEU A 17 -10.36 2.44 -5.37
C LEU A 17 -10.96 3.38 -6.43
N VAL A 18 -11.11 2.92 -7.67
CA VAL A 18 -11.92 3.61 -8.69
C VAL A 18 -13.38 3.70 -8.23
N GLY A 19 -13.95 2.60 -7.73
CA GLY A 19 -15.31 2.58 -7.18
C GLY A 19 -15.49 3.55 -6.01
N LEU A 20 -14.54 3.52 -5.06
CA LEU A 20 -14.50 4.46 -3.94
C LEU A 20 -14.39 5.92 -4.41
N GLY A 21 -13.49 6.19 -5.37
CA GLY A 21 -13.31 7.51 -5.96
C GLY A 21 -14.58 8.04 -6.61
N ARG A 22 -15.31 7.21 -7.36
CA ARG A 22 -16.60 7.58 -7.95
C ARG A 22 -17.62 7.97 -6.88
N ALA A 23 -17.71 7.17 -5.83
CA ALA A 23 -18.64 7.42 -4.73
C ALA A 23 -18.28 8.69 -3.94
N LEU A 24 -16.99 9.03 -3.81
CA LEU A 24 -16.55 10.28 -3.20
C LEU A 24 -16.83 11.48 -4.12
N ARG A 25 -16.57 11.33 -5.42
CA ARG A 25 -16.90 12.37 -6.41
C ARG A 25 -18.39 12.67 -6.44
N SER A 26 -19.26 11.66 -6.39
CA SER A 26 -20.72 11.86 -6.34
C SER A 26 -21.20 12.60 -5.09
N ARG A 27 -20.39 12.63 -4.04
CA ARG A 27 -20.63 13.42 -2.81
C ARG A 27 -20.05 14.84 -2.87
N GLY A 28 -19.56 15.27 -4.04
CA GLY A 28 -19.03 16.62 -4.26
C GLY A 28 -17.56 16.81 -3.90
N HIS A 29 -16.79 15.73 -3.69
CA HIS A 29 -15.35 15.83 -3.47
C HIS A 29 -14.59 15.94 -4.80
N ALA A 30 -13.50 16.71 -4.82
CA ALA A 30 -12.56 16.73 -5.93
C ALA A 30 -11.60 15.54 -5.78
N VAL A 31 -11.70 14.55 -6.68
CA VAL A 31 -10.97 13.29 -6.56
C VAL A 31 -9.97 13.15 -7.70
N THR A 32 -8.70 12.95 -7.34
CA THR A 32 -7.62 12.61 -8.27
C THR A 32 -7.06 11.24 -7.90
N LEU A 33 -6.97 10.35 -8.88
CA LEU A 33 -6.48 8.98 -8.70
C LEU A 33 -5.12 8.82 -9.38
N PHE A 34 -4.13 8.46 -8.57
CA PHE A 34 -2.76 8.14 -8.93
C PHE A 34 -2.62 6.63 -9.06
N THR A 35 -2.31 6.17 -10.27
CA THR A 35 -2.05 4.75 -10.55
C THR A 35 -1.24 4.63 -11.84
N ASN A 36 -0.87 3.40 -12.21
CA ASN A 36 -0.08 3.17 -13.42
C ASN A 36 -0.83 3.62 -14.69
N GLY A 37 -0.07 4.10 -15.69
CA GLY A 37 -0.55 4.48 -17.03
C GLY A 37 -1.49 3.47 -17.68
N HIS A 38 -1.29 2.17 -17.44
CA HIS A 38 -2.14 1.08 -17.90
C HIS A 38 -3.64 1.28 -17.57
N PHE A 39 -3.93 1.92 -16.44
CA PHE A 39 -5.31 2.12 -15.97
C PHE A 39 -5.89 3.50 -16.33
N ALA A 40 -5.18 4.31 -17.14
CA ALA A 40 -5.63 5.66 -17.49
C ALA A 40 -7.06 5.68 -18.05
N ASN A 41 -7.33 4.82 -19.03
CA ASN A 41 -8.66 4.69 -19.64
C ASN A 41 -9.71 4.31 -18.59
N LEU A 42 -9.43 3.33 -17.74
CA LEU A 42 -10.37 2.88 -16.70
C LEU A 42 -10.76 4.03 -15.75
N VAL A 43 -9.79 4.81 -15.29
CA VAL A 43 -9.99 5.92 -14.35
C VAL A 43 -10.77 7.06 -15.00
N GLN A 44 -10.43 7.40 -16.25
CA GLN A 44 -11.09 8.47 -17.00
C GLN A 44 -12.53 8.11 -17.37
N HIS A 45 -12.82 6.87 -17.78
CA HIS A 45 -14.20 6.40 -18.03
C HIS A 45 -15.04 6.38 -16.76
N ALA A 46 -14.43 6.22 -15.59
CA ALA A 46 -15.08 6.39 -14.29
C ALA A 46 -15.36 7.88 -13.95
N GLY A 47 -14.90 8.81 -14.79
CA GLY A 47 -15.05 10.26 -14.61
C GLY A 47 -14.17 10.83 -13.50
N LEU A 48 -13.05 10.19 -13.18
CA LEU A 48 -12.11 10.66 -12.17
C LEU A 48 -10.94 11.38 -12.85
N HIS A 49 -10.34 12.35 -12.14
CA HIS A 49 -9.07 12.90 -12.60
C HIS A 49 -7.98 11.83 -12.45
N PHE A 50 -7.22 11.62 -13.51
CA PHE A 50 -6.16 10.62 -13.56
C PHE A 50 -4.79 11.31 -13.55
N VAL A 51 -3.87 10.76 -12.75
CA VAL A 51 -2.46 11.11 -12.78
C VAL A 51 -1.64 9.82 -12.88
N ALA A 52 -0.78 9.73 -13.90
CA ALA A 52 0.03 8.55 -14.14
C ALA A 52 1.17 8.45 -13.12
N MET A 53 1.32 7.25 -12.54
CA MET A 53 2.41 6.87 -11.65
C MET A 53 3.05 5.59 -12.20
N GLY A 54 4.05 5.77 -13.08
CA GLY A 54 4.62 4.71 -13.92
C GLY A 54 3.90 4.54 -15.26
N SER A 55 4.56 3.88 -16.21
CA SER A 55 4.08 3.69 -17.58
C SER A 55 3.37 2.35 -17.80
N ALA A 56 2.58 2.24 -18.86
CA ALA A 56 1.88 1.01 -19.21
C ALA A 56 2.86 -0.11 -19.58
N GLU A 57 3.95 0.22 -20.27
CA GLU A 57 5.02 -0.73 -20.64
C GLU A 57 5.69 -1.32 -19.41
N GLU A 58 5.90 -0.50 -18.37
CA GLU A 58 6.44 -0.95 -17.10
C GLU A 58 5.48 -1.88 -16.35
N TYR A 59 4.17 -1.66 -16.48
CA TYR A 59 3.15 -2.54 -15.93
C TYR A 59 3.14 -3.88 -16.68
N ASP A 60 3.14 -3.86 -18.00
CA ASP A 60 3.15 -5.05 -18.85
C ASP A 60 4.41 -5.88 -18.62
N ALA A 61 5.57 -5.25 -18.44
CA ALA A 61 6.82 -5.94 -18.11
C ALA A 61 6.72 -6.72 -16.80
N VAL A 62 6.03 -6.17 -15.79
CA VAL A 62 5.78 -6.87 -14.52
C VAL A 62 4.72 -7.94 -14.69
N ALA A 63 3.61 -7.63 -15.36
CA ALA A 63 2.49 -8.54 -15.56
C ALA A 63 2.90 -9.81 -16.33
N ASN A 64 3.83 -9.68 -17.27
CA ASN A 64 4.36 -10.78 -18.07
C ASN A 64 5.60 -11.44 -17.45
N HIS A 65 6.05 -11.02 -16.25
CA HIS A 65 7.20 -11.62 -15.60
C HIS A 65 6.87 -13.06 -15.16
N PRO A 66 7.68 -14.08 -15.54
CA PRO A 66 7.35 -15.49 -15.30
C PRO A 66 7.20 -15.85 -13.82
N ASP A 67 8.00 -15.22 -12.96
CA ASP A 67 7.92 -15.44 -11.51
C ASP A 67 6.79 -14.65 -10.81
N LEU A 68 6.02 -13.81 -11.51
CA LEU A 68 4.97 -12.98 -10.86
C LEU A 68 3.95 -13.85 -10.12
N TRP A 69 3.53 -14.95 -10.75
CA TRP A 69 2.52 -15.86 -10.19
C TRP A 69 3.12 -16.95 -9.28
N HIS A 70 4.43 -16.93 -9.08
CA HIS A 70 5.10 -17.91 -8.23
C HIS A 70 4.90 -17.57 -6.74
N PRO A 71 4.40 -18.49 -5.89
CA PRO A 71 3.97 -18.22 -4.51
C PRO A 71 4.97 -17.46 -3.63
N HIS A 72 6.27 -17.72 -3.80
CA HIS A 72 7.34 -17.11 -2.99
C HIS A 72 8.17 -16.03 -3.72
N LYS A 73 8.05 -15.93 -5.05
CA LYS A 73 8.91 -15.04 -5.85
C LYS A 73 8.17 -13.81 -6.36
N GLY A 74 6.86 -13.90 -6.59
CA GLY A 74 6.05 -12.79 -7.08
C GLY A 74 6.17 -11.53 -6.23
N TRP A 75 6.14 -11.69 -4.90
CA TRP A 75 6.39 -10.62 -3.95
C TRP A 75 7.71 -9.88 -4.22
N ARG A 76 8.80 -10.62 -4.46
CA ARG A 76 10.12 -10.03 -4.74
C ARG A 76 10.14 -9.28 -6.07
N VAL A 77 9.44 -9.77 -7.10
CA VAL A 77 9.32 -9.09 -8.39
C VAL A 77 8.66 -7.72 -8.20
N ILE A 78 7.52 -7.68 -7.51
CA ILE A 78 6.76 -6.45 -7.26
C ILE A 78 7.58 -5.47 -6.41
N MET A 79 8.14 -5.94 -5.28
CA MET A 79 8.90 -5.06 -4.38
C MET A 79 10.19 -4.55 -5.01
N LYS A 80 10.92 -5.38 -5.76
CA LYS A 80 12.11 -4.92 -6.48
C LYS A 80 11.73 -3.82 -7.45
N ARG A 81 10.68 -3.97 -8.24
CA ARG A 81 10.24 -2.94 -9.17
C ARG A 81 9.93 -1.63 -8.44
N MET A 82 9.11 -1.68 -7.40
CA MET A 82 8.71 -0.49 -6.63
C MET A 82 9.88 0.19 -5.90
N MET A 83 10.85 -0.59 -5.41
CA MET A 83 11.99 -0.07 -4.64
C MET A 83 13.23 0.21 -5.52
N SER A 84 13.22 -0.19 -6.79
CA SER A 84 14.30 0.06 -7.74
C SER A 84 14.20 1.43 -8.40
N GLY A 85 15.34 1.91 -8.90
CA GLY A 85 15.40 3.14 -9.70
C GLY A 85 14.94 4.37 -8.93
N THR A 86 14.20 5.25 -9.61
CA THR A 86 13.72 6.55 -9.12
C THR A 86 12.22 6.56 -8.82
N PHE A 87 11.50 5.44 -9.02
CA PHE A 87 10.04 5.38 -8.91
C PHE A 87 9.50 5.98 -7.61
N LEU A 88 10.04 5.57 -6.45
CA LEU A 88 9.56 6.06 -5.16
C LEU A 88 9.78 7.57 -5.00
N ASP A 89 10.92 8.08 -5.46
CA ASP A 89 11.29 9.50 -5.39
C ASP A 89 10.38 10.33 -6.32
N GLU A 90 10.18 9.88 -7.56
CA GLU A 90 9.29 10.51 -8.54
C GLU A 90 7.83 10.49 -8.07
N ALA A 91 7.35 9.34 -7.59
CA ALA A 91 6.01 9.21 -7.04
C ALA A 91 5.80 10.15 -5.85
N TYR A 92 6.82 10.30 -4.98
CA TYR A 92 6.78 11.22 -3.85
C TYR A 92 6.64 12.67 -4.31
N GLN A 93 7.52 13.14 -5.21
CA GLN A 93 7.45 14.50 -5.73
C GLN A 93 6.14 14.78 -6.46
N LEU A 94 5.67 13.82 -7.25
CA LEU A 94 4.40 13.91 -7.98
C LEU A 94 3.20 13.99 -7.04
N LEU A 95 3.16 13.20 -5.96
CA LEU A 95 2.07 13.27 -5.00
C LEU A 95 2.12 14.59 -4.21
N CYS A 96 3.32 15.03 -3.79
CA CYS A 96 3.52 16.31 -3.11
C CYS A 96 3.05 17.50 -3.95
N SER A 97 3.27 17.50 -5.27
CA SER A 97 2.85 18.63 -6.13
C SER A 97 1.33 18.82 -6.22
N HIS A 98 0.55 17.80 -5.81
CA HIS A 98 -0.91 17.85 -5.78
C HIS A 98 -1.48 18.08 -4.37
N VAL A 99 -0.62 18.13 -3.35
CA VAL A 99 -1.03 18.41 -1.99
C VAL A 99 -1.42 19.88 -1.87
N VAL A 100 -2.64 20.11 -1.39
CA VAL A 100 -3.12 21.41 -0.93
C VAL A 100 -3.26 21.37 0.60
N SER A 101 -2.42 22.14 1.29
CA SER A 101 -2.39 22.18 2.76
C SER A 101 -3.78 22.50 3.35
N GLY A 102 -4.17 21.77 4.39
CA GLY A 102 -5.45 21.91 5.08
C GLY A 102 -6.71 21.49 4.29
N LYS A 103 -6.58 21.13 3.01
CA LYS A 103 -7.73 20.74 2.14
C LYS A 103 -7.64 19.32 1.58
N THR A 104 -6.49 18.68 1.76
CA THR A 104 -6.18 17.37 1.17
C THR A 104 -6.40 16.24 2.17
N ILE A 105 -6.97 15.14 1.70
CA ILE A 105 -6.98 13.85 2.39
C ILE A 105 -6.40 12.83 1.42
N LEU A 106 -5.49 11.99 1.92
CA LEU A 106 -4.92 10.88 1.17
C LEU A 106 -5.72 9.60 1.42
N ILE A 107 -5.92 8.81 0.38
CA ILE A 107 -6.41 7.42 0.49
C ILE A 107 -5.41 6.55 -0.26
N SER A 108 -4.96 5.44 0.32
CA SER A 108 -3.93 4.62 -0.31
C SER A 108 -4.17 3.13 -0.09
N THR A 109 -3.87 2.31 -1.10
CA THR A 109 -3.81 0.85 -0.91
C THR A 109 -2.58 0.42 -0.11
N THR A 110 -2.54 -0.84 0.32
CA THR A 110 -1.41 -1.46 1.04
C THR A 110 -0.04 -1.11 0.45
N LEU A 111 0.10 -1.11 -0.88
CA LEU A 111 1.37 -0.90 -1.56
C LEU A 111 1.67 0.58 -1.86
N GLY A 112 0.77 1.51 -1.56
CA GLY A 112 1.00 2.94 -1.77
C GLY A 112 1.86 3.57 -0.66
N PHE A 113 3.07 3.06 -0.44
CA PHE A 113 4.03 3.55 0.57
C PHE A 113 4.33 5.04 0.42
N VAL A 114 4.28 5.55 -0.82
CA VAL A 114 4.43 6.97 -1.12
C VAL A 114 3.42 7.84 -0.37
N ALA A 115 2.18 7.39 -0.22
CA ALA A 115 1.16 8.15 0.52
C ALA A 115 1.47 8.20 2.03
N ARG A 116 2.08 7.14 2.58
CA ARG A 116 2.55 7.10 3.98
C ARG A 116 3.71 8.07 4.19
N LEU A 117 4.65 8.14 3.25
CA LEU A 117 5.75 9.11 3.28
C LEU A 117 5.24 10.55 3.22
N VAL A 118 4.38 10.86 2.24
CA VAL A 118 3.80 12.21 2.10
C VAL A 118 2.97 12.57 3.34
N GLN A 119 2.26 11.60 3.93
CA GLN A 119 1.58 11.82 5.21
C GLN A 119 2.57 12.30 6.28
N GLU A 120 3.68 11.59 6.49
CA GLU A 120 4.60 11.95 7.57
C GLU A 120 5.30 13.28 7.30
N THR A 121 5.68 13.54 6.06
CA THR A 121 6.38 14.79 5.72
C THR A 121 5.48 16.02 5.80
N HIS A 122 4.22 15.89 5.38
CA HIS A 122 3.30 17.03 5.27
C HIS A 122 2.16 17.03 6.31
N GLN A 123 2.12 16.02 7.19
CA GLN A 123 1.11 15.84 8.24
C GLN A 123 -0.34 15.85 7.71
N ILE A 124 -0.56 15.21 6.55
CA ILE A 124 -1.87 15.16 5.88
C ILE A 124 -2.69 13.97 6.38
N PRO A 125 -4.00 14.09 6.66
CA PRO A 125 -4.82 12.92 6.97
C PRO A 125 -4.72 11.83 5.90
N LEU A 126 -4.49 10.58 6.31
CA LEU A 126 -4.35 9.42 5.43
C LEU A 126 -5.34 8.33 5.84
N VAL A 127 -5.98 7.70 4.87
CA VAL A 127 -6.73 6.45 5.04
C VAL A 127 -5.99 5.34 4.30
N THR A 128 -5.54 4.32 5.02
CA THR A 128 -4.99 3.11 4.38
C THR A 128 -6.11 2.10 4.16
N VAL A 129 -6.29 1.65 2.93
CA VAL A 129 -7.30 0.66 2.53
C VAL A 129 -6.65 -0.68 2.27
N HIS A 130 -7.07 -1.70 3.03
CA HIS A 130 -6.64 -3.07 2.90
C HIS A 130 -7.72 -3.92 2.26
N LEU A 131 -7.43 -4.48 1.09
CA LEU A 131 -8.37 -5.27 0.29
C LEU A 131 -8.36 -6.76 0.66
N SER A 132 -7.38 -7.19 1.45
CA SER A 132 -7.24 -8.55 1.95
C SER A 132 -6.78 -8.53 3.40
N PRO A 133 -7.33 -9.38 4.27
CA PRO A 133 -6.88 -9.52 5.65
C PRO A 133 -5.47 -10.12 5.74
N GLY A 134 -4.95 -10.68 4.64
CA GLY A 134 -3.61 -11.27 4.56
C GLY A 134 -2.47 -10.30 4.93
N VAL A 135 -2.72 -8.99 4.84
CA VAL A 135 -1.76 -7.96 5.21
C VAL A 135 -1.59 -7.82 6.73
N PHE A 136 -2.59 -8.19 7.53
CA PHE A 136 -2.52 -8.04 8.97
C PHE A 136 -1.73 -9.20 9.58
N HIS A 137 -0.51 -8.92 10.01
CA HIS A 137 0.38 -9.86 10.68
C HIS A 137 -0.07 -10.11 12.14
N SER A 138 -1.25 -10.71 12.30
CA SER A 138 -1.81 -11.03 13.60
C SER A 138 -1.16 -12.28 14.20
N ALA A 139 -0.84 -12.21 15.48
CA ALA A 139 -0.39 -13.33 16.29
C ALA A 139 -1.57 -14.08 16.94
N TYR A 140 -2.78 -13.55 16.96
CA TYR A 140 -3.97 -14.25 17.44
C TYR A 140 -4.49 -15.20 16.37
N GLN A 141 -4.82 -14.66 15.20
CA GLN A 141 -5.21 -15.44 14.03
C GLN A 141 -4.33 -15.05 12.84
N ALA A 142 -3.30 -15.87 12.58
CA ALA A 142 -2.37 -15.62 11.51
C ALA A 142 -3.06 -15.78 10.14
N PRO A 143 -2.77 -14.89 9.16
CA PRO A 143 -3.25 -15.08 7.80
C PRO A 143 -2.69 -16.36 7.20
N ARG A 144 -3.49 -17.00 6.35
CA ARG A 144 -3.05 -18.19 5.60
C ARG A 144 -2.13 -17.76 4.48
N MET A 145 -0.84 -18.08 4.62
CA MET A 145 0.16 -17.83 3.60
C MET A 145 0.80 -19.13 3.13
N PRO A 146 1.06 -19.31 1.82
CA PRO A 146 1.80 -20.45 1.31
C PRO A 146 3.15 -20.59 2.01
N GLY A 147 3.45 -21.78 2.54
CA GLY A 147 4.72 -22.08 3.20
C GLY A 147 4.90 -21.53 4.62
N LEU A 148 3.88 -20.90 5.21
CA LEU A 148 3.91 -20.45 6.61
C LEU A 148 2.66 -20.90 7.38
N PRO A 149 2.56 -22.19 7.75
CA PRO A 149 1.49 -22.64 8.63
C PRO A 149 1.76 -22.11 10.04
N LEU A 150 0.94 -21.18 10.51
CA LEU A 150 0.92 -20.73 11.91
C LEU A 150 -0.41 -21.13 12.56
N PRO A 151 -0.51 -22.36 13.10
CA PRO A 151 -1.73 -22.82 13.76
C PRO A 151 -2.17 -21.91 14.91
N ASN A 152 -3.49 -21.84 15.12
CA ASN A 152 -4.08 -21.02 16.17
C ASN A 152 -3.72 -21.49 17.60
N TRP A 153 -3.39 -22.77 17.78
CA TRP A 153 -2.98 -23.34 19.08
C TRP A 153 -1.57 -22.91 19.53
N LEU A 154 -0.75 -22.34 18.64
CA LEU A 154 0.56 -21.82 19.01
C LEU A 154 0.43 -20.61 19.95
N PRO A 155 1.29 -20.47 20.97
CA PRO A 155 1.29 -19.30 21.84
C PRO A 155 1.44 -17.98 21.08
N VAL A 156 0.70 -16.94 21.46
CA VAL A 156 0.72 -15.62 20.83
C VAL A 156 2.15 -15.05 20.77
N ARG A 157 2.91 -15.15 21.87
CA ARG A 157 4.31 -14.66 21.94
C ARG A 157 5.22 -15.36 20.93
N PHE A 158 5.00 -16.65 20.68
CA PHE A 158 5.77 -17.39 19.68
C PHE A 158 5.47 -16.87 18.27
N LYS A 159 4.20 -16.72 17.91
CA LYS A 159 3.77 -16.14 16.62
C LYS A 159 4.28 -14.71 16.43
N GLN A 160 4.29 -13.89 17.48
CA GLN A 160 4.91 -12.55 17.46
C GLN A 160 6.41 -12.62 17.14
N GLY A 161 7.13 -13.60 17.70
CA GLY A 161 8.52 -13.85 17.37
C GLY A 161 8.72 -14.21 15.90
N VAL A 162 7.88 -15.10 15.36
CA VAL A 162 7.91 -15.46 13.92
C VAL A 162 7.69 -14.23 13.04
N TRP A 163 6.70 -13.38 13.34
CA TRP A 163 6.45 -12.15 12.59
C TRP A 163 7.65 -11.19 12.64
N LYS A 164 8.27 -11.02 13.80
CA LYS A 164 9.51 -10.21 13.92
C LYS A 164 10.63 -10.74 13.01
N VAL A 165 10.81 -12.06 12.95
CA VAL A 165 11.82 -12.69 12.08
C VAL A 165 11.48 -12.47 10.61
N ILE A 166 10.22 -12.65 10.21
CA ILE A 166 9.77 -12.41 8.83
C ILE A 166 9.97 -10.95 8.44
N ASP A 167 9.54 -10.02 9.30
CA ASP A 167 9.69 -8.59 9.08
C ASP A 167 11.17 -8.24 8.85
N HIS A 168 12.07 -8.69 9.72
CA HIS A 168 13.48 -8.32 9.66
C HIS A 168 14.31 -9.06 8.60
N LEU A 169 13.98 -10.31 8.27
CA LEU A 169 14.78 -11.13 7.35
C LEU A 169 14.23 -11.21 5.93
N LEU A 170 12.92 -10.99 5.72
CA LEU A 170 12.29 -11.15 4.41
C LEU A 170 11.74 -9.84 3.85
N ILE A 171 11.12 -9.01 4.69
CA ILE A 171 10.41 -7.80 4.24
C ILE A 171 11.32 -6.58 4.28
N ASP A 172 11.84 -6.24 5.46
CA ASP A 172 12.67 -5.06 5.68
C ASP A 172 13.89 -5.03 4.73
N PRO A 173 14.63 -6.13 4.45
CA PRO A 173 15.79 -6.06 3.55
C PRO A 173 15.45 -5.60 2.13
N LEU A 174 14.21 -5.82 1.67
CA LEU A 174 13.75 -5.37 0.35
C LEU A 174 13.30 -3.91 0.33
N LEU A 175 12.72 -3.43 1.43
CA LEU A 175 12.04 -2.14 1.49
C LEU A 175 12.88 -1.07 2.21
N LYS A 176 13.46 -1.44 3.35
CA LYS A 176 14.16 -0.56 4.29
C LYS A 176 15.29 0.24 3.65
N PRO A 177 16.17 -0.33 2.79
CA PRO A 177 17.29 0.44 2.23
C PRO A 177 16.81 1.65 1.42
N LYS A 178 15.86 1.44 0.51
CA LYS A 178 15.31 2.49 -0.35
C LYS A 178 14.45 3.46 0.45
N LEU A 179 13.55 2.92 1.28
CA LEU A 179 12.63 3.72 2.07
C LEU A 179 13.37 4.61 3.07
N ASN A 180 14.30 4.07 3.86
CA ASN A 180 15.03 4.86 4.85
C ASN A 180 16.04 5.82 4.23
N ARG A 181 16.55 5.54 3.02
CA ARG A 181 17.35 6.52 2.28
C ARG A 181 16.53 7.79 2.02
N LEU A 182 15.34 7.62 1.41
CA LEU A 182 14.45 8.75 1.12
C LEU A 182 13.96 9.43 2.40
N ARG A 183 13.61 8.66 3.44
CA ARG A 183 13.24 9.25 4.76
C ARG A 183 14.33 10.13 5.33
N ARG A 184 15.60 9.70 5.27
CA ARG A 184 16.74 10.50 5.72
C ARG A 184 16.88 11.80 4.93
N GLU A 185 16.71 11.75 3.62
CA GLU A 185 16.72 12.94 2.75
C GLU A 185 15.58 13.92 3.11
N LEU A 186 14.43 13.39 3.55
CA LEU A 186 13.28 14.15 4.00
C LEU A 186 13.33 14.55 5.49
N GLY A 187 14.43 14.27 6.21
CA GLY A 187 14.57 14.56 7.64
C GLY A 187 13.71 13.70 8.57
N LEU A 188 13.15 12.59 8.08
CA LEU A 188 12.33 11.66 8.84
C LEU A 188 13.19 10.57 9.52
N PRO A 189 12.79 10.10 10.73
CA PRO A 189 13.48 9.01 11.40
C PRO A 189 13.35 7.70 10.61
N PRO A 190 14.35 6.80 10.67
CA PRO A 190 14.29 5.51 9.99
C PRO A 190 13.16 4.63 10.55
N VAL A 191 12.62 3.77 9.71
CA VAL A 191 11.58 2.80 10.09
C VAL A 191 12.06 1.37 9.91
N SER A 192 11.40 0.46 10.60
CA SER A 192 11.57 -0.99 10.53
C SER A 192 10.21 -1.66 10.74
N ARG A 193 10.13 -2.96 10.48
CA ARG A 193 8.88 -3.73 10.57
C ARG A 193 7.77 -3.05 9.76
N ILE A 194 8.13 -2.72 8.52
CA ILE A 194 7.34 -1.86 7.63
C ILE A 194 5.93 -2.42 7.46
N PHE A 195 5.81 -3.74 7.26
CA PHE A 195 4.54 -4.42 7.06
C PHE A 195 3.70 -4.64 8.32
N HIS A 196 4.30 -4.49 9.49
CA HIS A 196 3.62 -4.78 10.75
C HIS A 196 3.15 -3.51 11.46
N HIS A 197 3.81 -2.37 11.23
CA HIS A 197 3.44 -1.11 11.88
C HIS A 197 3.34 0.04 10.90
N TRP A 198 4.43 0.35 10.19
CA TRP A 198 4.57 1.65 9.53
C TRP A 198 3.58 1.87 8.37
N LEU A 199 3.23 0.82 7.61
CA LEU A 199 2.35 0.96 6.44
C LEU A 199 0.92 1.43 6.80
N HIS A 200 0.50 1.15 8.03
CA HIS A 200 -0.86 1.42 8.49
C HIS A 200 -0.95 2.90 8.84
N SER A 201 -1.97 3.57 8.31
CA SER A 201 -2.18 4.98 8.64
C SER A 201 -2.46 5.13 10.14
N PRO A 202 -1.87 6.13 10.81
CA PRO A 202 -2.18 6.43 12.21
C PRO A 202 -3.57 7.08 12.38
N HIS A 203 -4.24 7.48 11.29
CA HIS A 203 -5.54 8.14 11.36
C HIS A 203 -6.70 7.17 11.15
N LEU A 204 -6.63 6.33 10.12
CA LEU A 204 -7.68 5.37 9.80
C LEU A 204 -7.17 4.24 8.90
N VAL A 205 -7.49 3.01 9.29
CA VAL A 205 -7.29 1.81 8.49
C VAL A 205 -8.66 1.23 8.14
N LEU A 206 -8.91 1.02 6.84
CA LEU A 206 -10.14 0.44 6.34
C LEU A 206 -9.87 -0.95 5.75
N GLY A 207 -10.38 -1.99 6.41
CA GLY A 207 -10.47 -3.34 5.83
C GLY A 207 -11.65 -3.41 4.87
N LEU A 208 -11.39 -3.31 3.56
CA LEU A 208 -12.42 -3.39 2.51
C LEU A 208 -12.70 -4.85 2.14
N PHE A 209 -13.05 -5.63 3.15
CA PHE A 209 -13.49 -7.02 3.03
C PHE A 209 -14.60 -7.27 4.04
N PRO A 210 -15.52 -8.20 3.75
CA PRO A 210 -16.68 -8.41 4.61
C PRO A 210 -16.30 -9.12 5.91
N LYS A 211 -17.06 -8.88 6.98
CA LYS A 211 -16.82 -9.46 8.32
C LYS A 211 -16.80 -11.00 8.33
N TRP A 212 -17.52 -11.65 7.42
CA TRP A 212 -17.51 -13.11 7.32
C TRP A 212 -16.20 -13.66 6.75
N PHE A 213 -15.43 -12.85 6.01
CA PHE A 213 -14.18 -13.27 5.40
C PHE A 213 -13.02 -13.25 6.41
N ALA A 214 -12.98 -12.23 7.27
CA ALA A 214 -12.09 -12.18 8.42
C ALA A 214 -12.66 -11.29 9.52
N THR A 215 -12.49 -11.75 10.75
CA THR A 215 -12.86 -11.02 11.96
C THR A 215 -11.67 -10.18 12.43
N PRO A 216 -11.87 -8.91 12.84
CA PRO A 216 -10.84 -8.10 13.46
C PRO A 216 -10.18 -8.81 14.65
N GLN A 217 -8.85 -8.78 14.70
CA GLN A 217 -8.08 -9.37 15.79
C GLN A 217 -7.62 -8.27 16.77
N PRO A 218 -7.31 -8.63 18.03
CA PRO A 218 -6.90 -7.66 19.04
C PRO A 218 -5.63 -6.86 18.72
N ASP A 219 -4.80 -7.36 17.79
CA ASP A 219 -3.53 -6.77 17.36
C ASP A 219 -3.57 -6.20 15.94
N TRP A 220 -4.77 -6.02 15.37
CA TRP A 220 -4.93 -5.19 14.16
C TRP A 220 -4.79 -3.69 14.53
N PRO A 221 -4.28 -2.87 13.61
CA PRO A 221 -4.12 -1.42 13.80
C PRO A 221 -5.45 -0.66 13.88
#